data_AF-A0A0F3RI19-F1
#
_entry.id   AF-A0A0F3RI19-F1
#
_cell.length_a   1.000
_cell.length_b   1.000
_cell.length_c   1.000
_cell.angle_alpha   90.00
_cell.angle_beta   90.00
_cell.angle_gamma   90.00
#
_symmetry.space_group_name_H-M   'P 1'
#
loop_
_entity.id
_entity.type
_entity.pdbx_description
1 polymer ?
#
loop_
_entity_poly.entity_id
_entity_poly.type
_entity_poly.pdbx_seq_one_letter_code
_entity_poly.pdbx_strand_id
1 'polypeptide(L)'
;MVASYSQILSIKHSLDCRFILNFDWYKELFPSTILSKPHNQKSKFLTTANGFRFATSVGRSATGEGGDILMIDDPHNPTQIHSYKIRKKVIDWFEQTFVSRLNNRNKGAIVLVM
;
A
#
# COMPACT_ATOMS: atom_id res chain seq x y z
N MET A 1 3.46 1.92 1.67
CA MET A 1 2.41 0.92 1.97
C MET A 1 1.16 1.26 1.18
N VAL A 2 0.44 0.27 0.65
CA VAL A 2 -0.81 0.49 -0.11
C VAL A 2 -1.92 -0.42 0.42
N ALA A 3 -3.09 0.16 0.66
CA ALA A 3 -4.28 -0.55 1.09
C ALA A 3 -5.43 -0.37 0.09
N SER A 4 -6.35 -1.32 0.07
CA SER A 4 -7.65 -1.20 -0.59
C SER A 4 -8.72 -1.90 0.22
N TYR A 5 -10.01 -1.69 -0.07
CA TYR A 5 -11.08 -2.43 0.61
C TYR A 5 -10.91 -3.96 0.49
N SER A 6 -10.26 -4.44 -0.58
CA SER A 6 -9.99 -5.86 -0.84
C SER A 6 -8.50 -6.17 -0.88
N GLN A 7 -8.10 -7.24 -0.18
CA GLN A 7 -6.72 -7.74 -0.23
C GLN A 7 -6.34 -8.19 -1.65
N ILE A 8 -7.28 -8.76 -2.39
CA ILE A 8 -7.04 -9.25 -3.74
C ILE A 8 -6.71 -8.06 -4.66
N LEU A 9 -7.47 -6.97 -4.56
CA LEU A 9 -7.25 -5.75 -5.34
C LEU A 9 -5.92 -5.09 -4.98
N SER A 10 -5.61 -4.98 -3.69
CA SER A 10 -4.32 -4.47 -3.22
C SER A 10 -3.12 -5.30 -3.73
N ILE A 11 -3.24 -6.63 -3.75
CA ILE A 11 -2.22 -7.52 -4.34
C ILE A 11 -2.11 -7.31 -5.85
N LYS A 12 -3.23 -7.15 -6.57
CA LYS A 12 -3.22 -6.84 -8.00
C LYS A 12 -2.43 -5.55 -8.25
N HIS A 13 -2.71 -4.47 -7.53
CA HIS A 13 -1.97 -3.20 -7.65
C HIS A 13 -0.49 -3.33 -7.28
N SER A 14 -0.14 -4.23 -6.36
CA SER A 14 1.26 -4.57 -6.06
C SER A 14 1.96 -5.21 -7.25
N LEU A 15 1.30 -6.18 -7.90
CA LEU A 15 1.82 -6.85 -9.08
C LEU A 15 1.94 -5.89 -10.26
N ASP A 16 0.90 -5.09 -10.54
CA ASP A 16 0.90 -4.11 -11.63
C ASP A 16 2.05 -3.10 -11.47
N CYS A 17 2.26 -2.60 -10.26
CA CYS A 17 3.41 -1.75 -9.93
C CYS A 17 4.72 -2.48 -10.22
N ARG A 18 4.86 -3.73 -9.75
CA ARG A 18 6.07 -4.52 -10.00
C ARG A 18 6.31 -4.81 -11.49
N PHE A 19 5.26 -5.00 -12.28
CA PHE A 19 5.38 -5.13 -13.74
C PHE A 19 5.98 -3.86 -14.34
N ILE A 20 5.47 -2.68 -13.95
CA ILE A 20 6.01 -1.38 -14.37
C ILE A 20 7.50 -1.26 -14.02
N LEU A 21 7.90 -1.62 -12.80
CA LEU A 21 9.30 -1.57 -12.35
C LEU A 21 10.25 -2.46 -13.18
N ASN A 22 9.72 -3.46 -13.89
CA ASN A 22 10.52 -4.38 -14.70
C ASN A 22 10.66 -3.96 -16.17
N PHE A 23 9.92 -2.96 -16.65
CA PHE A 23 10.10 -2.46 -18.01
C PHE A 23 11.41 -1.70 -18.18
N ASP A 24 11.97 -1.76 -19.38
CA ASP A 24 13.29 -1.17 -19.68
C ASP A 24 13.28 0.36 -19.51
N TRP A 25 12.24 1.03 -20.00
CA TRP A 25 12.08 2.49 -19.83
C TRP A 25 12.10 2.91 -18.35
N TYR A 26 11.53 2.10 -17.44
CA TYR A 26 11.52 2.43 -16.02
C TYR A 26 12.92 2.25 -15.43
N LYS A 27 13.61 1.17 -15.79
CA LYS A 27 14.98 0.89 -15.33
C LYS A 27 15.97 1.92 -15.84
N GLU A 28 15.78 2.43 -17.06
CA GLU A 28 16.60 3.50 -17.63
C GLU A 28 16.42 4.82 -16.87
N LEU A 29 15.18 5.18 -16.52
CA LEU A 29 14.89 6.39 -15.73
C LEU A 29 15.32 6.27 -14.26
N PHE A 30 15.22 5.06 -13.68
CA PHE A 30 15.47 4.81 -12.26
C PHE A 30 16.46 3.64 -12.05
N PRO A 31 17.73 3.77 -12.48
CA PRO A 31 18.69 2.66 -12.50
C PRO A 31 19.03 2.11 -11.10
N SER A 32 18.86 2.91 -10.05
CA SER A 32 19.05 2.49 -8.66
C SER A 32 17.87 1.69 -8.09
N THR A 33 16.72 1.62 -8.78
CA THR A 33 15.54 0.87 -8.32
C THR A 33 15.66 -0.61 -8.72
N ILE A 34 16.52 -1.34 -8.02
CA ILE A 34 16.77 -2.76 -8.29
C ILE A 34 15.95 -3.60 -7.32
N LEU A 35 15.08 -4.47 -7.83
CA LEU A 35 14.27 -5.38 -7.01
C LEU A 35 15.14 -6.49 -6.40
N SER A 36 14.94 -6.73 -5.10
CA SER A 36 15.60 -7.80 -4.36
C SER A 36 15.03 -9.16 -4.76
N LYS A 37 15.87 -10.04 -5.33
CA LYS A 37 15.48 -11.42 -5.68
C LYS A 37 14.94 -12.25 -4.49
N PRO A 38 15.60 -12.27 -3.31
CA PRO A 38 15.11 -13.08 -2.19
C PRO A 38 13.82 -12.53 -1.56
N HIS A 39 13.58 -11.23 -1.66
CA HIS A 39 12.44 -10.56 -1.03
C HIS A 39 11.48 -10.00 -2.08
N ASN A 40 10.85 -10.91 -2.84
CA ASN A 40 9.99 -10.57 -3.98
C ASN A 40 8.62 -11.27 -3.97
N GLN A 41 7.84 -11.09 -2.91
CA GLN A 41 6.51 -11.68 -2.76
C GLN A 41 5.43 -10.80 -3.40
N LYS A 42 4.26 -11.38 -3.72
CA LYS A 42 3.13 -10.64 -4.31
C LYS A 42 2.62 -9.53 -3.38
N SER A 43 2.56 -9.82 -2.08
CA SER A 43 2.11 -8.89 -1.03
C SER A 43 3.21 -7.93 -0.55
N LYS A 44 4.48 -8.29 -0.71
CA LYS A 44 5.62 -7.47 -0.28
C LYS A 44 6.84 -7.72 -1.16
N PHE A 45 7.38 -6.66 -1.74
CA PHE A 45 8.68 -6.74 -2.41
C PHE A 45 9.58 -5.58 -1.97
N LEU A 46 10.88 -5.86 -1.97
CA LEU A 46 11.93 -4.94 -1.56
C LEU A 46 12.82 -4.58 -2.74
N THR A 47 13.52 -3.46 -2.62
CA THR A 47 14.67 -3.09 -3.43
C THR A 47 15.96 -3.52 -2.74
N THR A 48 17.08 -3.55 -3.46
CA THR A 48 18.41 -3.80 -2.88
C THR A 48 18.86 -2.69 -1.93
N ALA A 49 18.26 -1.50 -2.03
CA ALA A 49 18.44 -0.39 -1.09
C ALA A 49 17.49 -0.45 0.13
N ASN A 50 16.84 -1.61 0.38
CA ASN A 50 15.91 -1.86 1.49
C ASN A 50 14.59 -1.06 1.48
N GLY A 51 14.34 -0.21 0.48
CA GLY A 51 13.00 0.37 0.24
C GLY A 51 12.01 -0.72 -0.19
N PHE A 52 10.72 -0.58 0.16
CA PHE A 52 9.73 -1.63 -0.10
C PHE A 52 8.34 -1.13 -0.48
N ARG A 53 7.57 -2.01 -1.12
CA ARG A 53 6.12 -1.88 -1.28
C ARG A 53 5.44 -3.01 -0.52
N PHE A 54 4.41 -2.67 0.25
CA PHE A 54 3.60 -3.61 1.02
C PHE A 54 2.12 -3.42 0.71
N ALA A 55 1.43 -4.51 0.40
CA ALA A 55 0.03 -4.56 0.00
C ALA A 55 -0.84 -5.15 1.12
N THR A 56 -1.74 -4.33 1.66
CA THR A 56 -2.66 -4.68 2.74
C THR A 56 -4.12 -4.36 2.38
N SER A 57 -5.05 -4.63 3.28
CA SER A 57 -6.46 -4.30 3.13
C SER A 57 -7.01 -3.59 4.36
N VAL A 58 -8.13 -2.89 4.15
CA VAL A 58 -8.87 -2.23 5.22
C VAL A 58 -9.25 -3.24 6.32
N GLY A 59 -9.04 -2.86 7.58
CA GLY A 59 -9.31 -3.70 8.74
C GLY A 59 -8.25 -4.76 9.04
N ARG A 60 -7.25 -4.96 8.16
CA ARG A 60 -6.12 -5.84 8.46
C ARG A 60 -5.08 -5.10 9.28
N SER A 61 -4.51 -5.78 10.27
CA SER A 61 -3.43 -5.19 11.05
C SER A 61 -2.16 -5.10 10.20
N ALA A 62 -1.61 -3.90 10.09
CA ALA A 62 -0.29 -3.66 9.50
C ALA A 62 0.78 -3.62 10.61
N THR A 63 0.73 -4.54 11.57
CA THR A 63 1.64 -4.52 12.73
C THR A 63 3.09 -4.67 12.27
N GLY A 64 3.96 -3.74 12.69
CA GLY A 64 5.40 -3.82 12.47
C GLY A 64 5.92 -3.29 11.13
N GLU A 65 5.03 -2.86 10.23
CA GLU A 65 5.42 -2.34 8.91
C GLU A 65 5.04 -0.86 8.80
N GLY A 66 6.03 0.03 8.79
CA GLY A 66 5.84 1.46 8.57
C GLY A 66 5.85 1.83 7.09
N GLY A 67 5.73 3.13 6.79
CA GLY A 67 5.93 3.62 5.43
C GLY A 67 6.10 5.13 5.37
N ASP A 68 6.90 5.59 4.41
CA ASP A 68 7.08 7.02 4.14
C ASP A 68 5.94 7.57 3.27
N ILE A 69 5.37 6.71 2.42
CA ILE A 69 4.16 6.99 1.66
C ILE A 69 3.14 5.89 1.95
N LEU A 70 1.99 6.30 2.44
CA LEU A 70 0.82 5.45 2.62
C LEU A 70 -0.20 5.77 1.52
N MET A 71 -0.73 4.76 0.86
CA MET A 71 -1.75 4.92 -0.18
C MET A 71 -2.97 4.08 0.16
N ILE A 72 -4.15 4.62 -0.12
CA ILE A 72 -5.42 3.92 0.03
C ILE A 72 -6.18 4.08 -1.28
N ASP A 73 -6.58 2.96 -1.85
CA ASP A 73 -7.36 2.86 -3.07
C ASP A 73 -8.73 2.30 -2.72
N ASP A 74 -9.78 3.10 -2.87
CA ASP A 74 -11.17 2.73 -2.57
C ASP A 74 -11.32 1.99 -1.23
N PRO A 75 -11.29 2.69 -0.08
CA PRO A 75 -11.37 2.03 1.22
C PRO A 75 -12.74 1.42 1.52
N HIS A 76 -13.78 1.81 0.80
CA HIS A 76 -15.13 1.32 1.00
C HIS A 76 -15.52 0.31 -0.06
N ASN A 77 -16.08 -0.83 0.37
CA ASN A 77 -16.75 -1.74 -0.54
C ASN A 77 -18.05 -1.09 -1.04
N PRO A 78 -18.26 -0.90 -2.35
CA PRO A 78 -19.45 -0.26 -2.91
C PRO A 78 -20.76 -0.92 -2.45
N THR A 79 -20.77 -2.24 -2.29
CA THR A 79 -21.97 -3.00 -1.87
C THR A 79 -22.38 -2.75 -0.42
N GLN A 80 -21.47 -2.17 0.39
CA GLN A 80 -21.67 -1.96 1.83
C GLN A 80 -21.70 -0.46 2.21
N ILE A 81 -21.63 0.44 1.22
CA ILE A 81 -21.48 1.88 1.45
C ILE A 81 -22.64 2.49 2.24
N HIS A 82 -23.85 1.95 2.11
CA HIS A 82 -25.04 2.46 2.82
C HIS A 82 -25.01 2.15 4.33
N SER A 83 -24.19 1.19 4.77
CA SER A 83 -24.09 0.85 6.18
C SER A 83 -23.20 1.85 6.94
N TYR A 84 -23.81 2.67 7.79
CA TYR A 84 -23.09 3.58 8.68
C TYR A 84 -22.07 2.83 9.55
N LYS A 85 -22.45 1.66 10.10
CA LYS A 85 -21.57 0.84 10.94
C LYS A 85 -20.32 0.39 10.18
N ILE A 86 -20.45 0.01 8.91
CA ILE A 86 -19.30 -0.42 8.10
C ILE A 86 -18.43 0.78 7.75
N ARG A 87 -19.02 1.90 7.27
CA ARG A 87 -18.27 3.13 7.01
C ARG A 87 -17.49 3.61 8.23
N LYS A 88 -18.12 3.62 9.41
CA LYS A 88 -17.46 4.00 10.66
C LYS A 88 -16.26 3.10 10.98
N LYS A 89 -16.37 1.79 10.80
CA LYS A 89 -15.22 0.87 10.98
C LYS A 89 -14.05 1.17 10.05
N VAL A 90 -14.33 1.54 8.80
CA VAL A 90 -13.30 1.92 7.82
C VAL A 90 -12.59 3.20 8.26
N ILE A 91 -13.36 4.20 8.69
CA ILE A 91 -12.85 5.47 9.23
C ILE A 91 -12.02 5.23 10.50
N ASP A 92 -12.54 4.46 11.46
CA ASP A 92 -11.83 4.14 12.71
C ASP A 92 -10.50 3.42 12.41
N TRP A 93 -10.51 2.46 11.47
CA TRP A 93 -9.29 1.79 11.03
C TRP A 93 -8.29 2.77 10.40
N PHE A 94 -8.77 3.70 9.56
CA PHE A 94 -7.91 4.71 8.96
C PHE A 94 -7.24 5.57 10.03
N GLU A 95 -8.02 6.19 10.92
CA GLU A 95 -7.56 7.13 11.93
C GLU A 95 -6.64 6.48 12.97
N GLN A 96 -7.00 5.30 13.46
CA GLN A 96 -6.32 4.67 14.59
C GLN A 96 -5.16 3.77 14.14
N THR A 97 -5.34 3.05 13.03
CA THR A 97 -4.37 2.03 12.58
C THR A 97 -3.54 2.49 11.41
N PHE A 98 -4.16 3.03 10.36
CA PHE A 98 -3.44 3.30 9.11
C PHE A 98 -2.55 4.53 9.23
N VAL A 99 -3.08 5.64 9.73
CA VAL A 99 -2.31 6.89 9.93
C VAL A 99 -1.10 6.68 10.85
N SER A 100 -1.22 5.78 11.84
CA SER A 100 -0.11 5.45 12.76
C SER A 100 1.00 4.59 12.13
N ARG A 101 0.91 4.23 10.84
CA ARG A 101 1.99 3.61 10.07
C ARG A 101 2.89 4.62 9.36
N LEU A 102 2.52 5.90 9.33
CA LEU A 102 3.33 6.91 8.68
C LEU A 102 4.58 7.17 9.52
N ASN A 103 5.76 6.86 8.96
CA ASN A 103 7.03 6.93 9.70
C ASN A 103 7.35 8.34 10.19
N ASN A 104 7.11 9.35 9.34
CA ASN A 104 7.40 10.74 9.63
C ASN A 104 6.25 11.62 9.14
N ARG A 105 5.55 12.29 10.06
CA ARG A 105 4.40 13.14 9.73
C ARG A 105 4.76 14.43 9.00
N ASN A 106 6.01 14.90 9.12
CA ASN A 106 6.47 16.13 8.48
C ASN A 106 7.00 15.92 7.06
N LYS A 107 7.43 14.69 6.74
CA LYS A 107 8.06 14.35 5.44
C LYS A 107 7.28 13.32 4.63
N GLY A 108 6.47 12.51 5.29
CA GLY A 108 5.70 11.46 4.66
C GLY A 108 4.39 11.97 4.07
N ALA A 109 3.74 11.13 3.28
CA ALA A 109 2.47 11.45 2.65
C ALA A 109 1.45 10.32 2.83
N ILE A 110 0.18 10.70 2.93
CA ILE A 110 -0.96 9.79 2.83
C ILE A 110 -1.76 10.22 1.60
N VAL A 111 -1.94 9.29 0.66
CA VAL A 111 -2.69 9.51 -0.58
C VAL A 111 -3.93 8.63 -0.55
N LEU A 112 -5.09 9.24 -0.76
CA LEU A 112 -6.37 8.56 -0.92
C LEU A 112 -6.83 8.70 -2.37
N VAL A 113 -7.18 7.58 -2.98
CA VAL A 113 -7.79 7.48 -4.32
C VAL A 113 -9.20 6.91 -4.14
N MET A 114 -10.17 7.53 -4.82
CA MET A 114 -11.62 7.31 -4.72
C MET A 114 -12.26 7.23 -6.09
#